data_AF-A0A966SKS9-F1
#
_entry.id   AF-A0A966SKS9-F1
#
_cell.length_a   1.000
_cell.length_b   1.000
_cell.length_c   1.000
_cell.angle_alpha   90.00
_cell.angle_beta   90.00
_cell.angle_gamma   90.00
#
_symmetry.space_group_name_H-M   'P 1'
#
loop_
_entity.id
_entity.type
_entity.pdbx_description
1 polymer ?
#
loop_
_entity_poly.entity_id
_entity_poly.type
_entity_poly.pdbx_seq_one_letter_code
_entity_poly.pdbx_strand_id
1 'polypeptide(L)'
;KPKPAARHTPSVSPLGDQLRQAVGRELTRKEIAYLRLVHAIAGRVAVDSAVYPTDFTALGLTPPVTHTVAPLNIWPAPPKDEHELWLYLVHATQLAGGSIPKFMEPVSDLAHLGDRLRHWQREREVEAWQQRLRAVVSEDQPVEAAAPTELRVRLSQVGAELEARRPGAEAFEPLKSAAFARLTEQLQTGQATLTPEQAVLWQTFRSRYSSMGVQSRVHVRDADATRVLSFLLRTPPMRAYLATPTGTPYVWSDEPLRWRLTPAESDDGDYLLRLITADGQATPPVLLVVAGSPVLYVGKTTVFTGPPLVPGVVDPTRENRIPAAAFERPEGVALLHRLGLELPPRLRQRVEHRPLRLRLTASLRPLNHYGKSEELLVRVHAFSADGAVLEYWTPQGWGTERTPPSKAKADRAIVFYDRTALAGVGTLMAPLNCHADRFEGELTKRVTKKFPEEFAAWLRTIPPEVEVKLEGELASFTEGAIAGTVQLEATEAGTDWFDLR
;
A
#
# COMPACT_ATOMS: atom_id res chain seq x y z
N LYS A 1 -87.89 -17.06 33.50
CA LYS A 1 -86.85 -16.06 33.17
C LYS A 1 -86.11 -16.52 31.91
N PRO A 2 -86.34 -15.89 30.75
CA PRO A 2 -85.64 -16.27 29.54
C PRO A 2 -84.18 -15.80 29.59
N LYS A 3 -83.28 -16.69 29.14
CA LYS A 3 -81.84 -16.50 28.97
C LYS A 3 -81.62 -15.51 27.80
N PRO A 4 -80.79 -14.46 27.94
CA PRO A 4 -80.65 -13.46 26.90
C PRO A 4 -80.00 -14.05 25.64
N ALA A 5 -80.51 -13.61 24.48
CA ALA A 5 -80.00 -13.94 23.16
C ALA A 5 -78.49 -13.66 23.05
N ALA A 6 -77.75 -14.61 22.49
CA ALA A 6 -76.34 -14.42 22.14
C ALA A 6 -76.23 -13.21 21.20
N ARG A 7 -75.53 -12.17 21.64
CA ARG A 7 -75.19 -11.02 20.80
C ARG A 7 -74.29 -11.54 19.67
N HIS A 8 -74.78 -11.51 18.43
CA HIS A 8 -73.95 -11.72 17.25
C HIS A 8 -72.88 -10.63 17.21
N THR A 9 -71.62 -11.03 17.38
CA THR A 9 -70.48 -10.13 17.17
C THR A 9 -70.39 -9.86 15.67
N PRO A 10 -70.36 -8.58 15.21
CA PRO A 10 -70.31 -8.27 13.79
C PRO A 10 -69.16 -9.02 13.09
N SER A 11 -69.40 -9.40 11.83
CA SER A 11 -68.37 -10.04 11.00
C SER A 11 -67.17 -9.11 10.88
N VAL A 12 -65.97 -9.70 11.02
CA VAL A 12 -64.71 -8.94 11.04
C VAL A 12 -64.21 -8.74 9.61
N SER A 13 -64.41 -9.74 8.77
CA SER A 13 -64.14 -9.74 7.32
C SER A 13 -64.79 -10.99 6.69
N PRO A 14 -64.95 -11.06 5.35
CA PRO A 14 -65.46 -12.26 4.66
C PRO A 14 -64.66 -13.53 4.96
N LEU A 15 -63.32 -13.43 5.05
CA LEU A 15 -62.45 -14.54 5.47
C LEU A 15 -62.74 -14.97 6.92
N GLY A 16 -63.06 -14.01 7.80
CA GLY A 16 -63.44 -14.30 9.17
C GLY A 16 -64.77 -15.06 9.28
N ASP A 17 -65.73 -14.82 8.39
CA ASP A 17 -67.00 -15.54 8.36
C ASP A 17 -66.81 -16.98 7.84
N GLN A 18 -66.00 -17.14 6.78
CA GLN A 18 -65.60 -18.47 6.28
C GLN A 18 -64.90 -19.29 7.38
N LEU A 19 -64.00 -18.65 8.15
CA LEU A 19 -63.30 -19.33 9.23
C LEU A 19 -64.24 -19.71 10.40
N ARG A 20 -65.16 -18.82 10.79
CA ARG A 20 -66.19 -19.14 11.81
C ARG A 20 -66.99 -20.37 11.40
N GLN A 21 -67.41 -20.42 10.14
CA GLN A 21 -68.17 -21.54 9.60
C GLN A 21 -67.35 -22.83 9.57
N ALA A 22 -66.09 -22.77 9.15
CA ALA A 22 -65.22 -23.94 9.04
C ALA A 22 -64.82 -24.54 10.41
N VAL A 23 -64.60 -23.69 11.43
CA VAL A 23 -64.20 -24.14 12.77
C VAL A 23 -65.42 -24.52 13.64
N GLY A 24 -66.63 -24.07 13.29
CA GLY A 24 -67.87 -24.45 13.97
C GLY A 24 -68.04 -23.89 15.38
N ARG A 25 -67.26 -22.86 15.75
CA ARG A 25 -67.35 -22.13 17.03
C ARG A 25 -67.09 -20.64 16.86
N GLU A 26 -67.43 -19.87 17.88
CA GLU A 26 -67.03 -18.47 17.98
C GLU A 26 -65.51 -18.32 18.02
N LEU A 27 -65.01 -17.26 17.36
CA LEU A 27 -63.58 -16.95 17.31
C LEU A 27 -63.16 -16.25 18.61
N THR A 28 -61.96 -16.57 19.08
CA THR A 28 -61.37 -15.91 20.24
C THR A 28 -60.96 -14.48 19.91
N ARG A 29 -60.73 -13.65 20.93
CA ARG A 29 -60.24 -12.27 20.74
C ARG A 29 -58.92 -12.21 19.96
N LYS A 30 -58.02 -13.19 20.15
CA LYS A 30 -56.74 -13.28 19.44
C LYS A 30 -56.92 -13.63 17.96
N GLU A 31 -57.82 -14.56 17.64
CA GLU A 31 -58.17 -14.93 16.27
C GLU A 31 -58.84 -13.78 15.51
N ILE A 32 -59.74 -13.05 16.19
CA ILE A 32 -60.36 -11.83 15.65
C ILE A 32 -59.30 -10.74 15.38
N ALA A 33 -58.34 -10.54 16.30
CA ALA A 33 -57.26 -9.59 16.10
C ALA A 33 -56.38 -9.98 14.90
N TYR A 34 -56.05 -11.27 14.75
CA TYR A 34 -55.29 -11.78 13.60
C TYR A 34 -56.01 -11.54 12.27
N LEU A 35 -57.31 -11.83 12.19
CA LEU A 35 -58.11 -11.58 10.99
C LEU A 35 -58.19 -10.10 10.63
N ARG A 36 -58.21 -9.20 11.62
CA ARG A 36 -58.13 -7.74 11.36
C ARG A 36 -56.80 -7.34 10.72
N LEU A 37 -55.69 -7.99 11.12
CA LEU A 37 -54.39 -7.77 10.49
C LEU A 37 -54.40 -8.25 9.04
N VAL A 38 -54.92 -9.45 8.77
CA VAL A 38 -55.06 -9.98 7.40
C VAL A 38 -55.94 -9.06 6.55
N HIS A 39 -57.08 -8.62 7.08
CA HIS A 39 -57.99 -7.70 6.40
C HIS A 39 -57.35 -6.33 6.11
N ALA A 40 -56.59 -5.78 7.04
CA ALA A 40 -55.86 -4.53 6.84
C ALA A 40 -54.80 -4.65 5.73
N ILE A 41 -54.06 -5.76 5.71
CA ILE A 41 -53.10 -6.06 4.65
C ILE A 41 -53.84 -6.22 3.31
N ALA A 42 -54.97 -6.94 3.28
CA ALA A 42 -55.78 -7.12 2.07
C ALA A 42 -56.28 -5.79 1.50
N GLY A 43 -56.77 -4.88 2.35
CA GLY A 43 -57.20 -3.54 1.93
C GLY A 43 -56.06 -2.75 1.28
N ARG A 44 -54.85 -2.83 1.84
CA ARG A 44 -53.66 -2.17 1.26
C ARG A 44 -53.26 -2.82 -0.08
N VAL A 45 -53.21 -4.15 -0.13
CA VAL A 45 -52.82 -4.89 -1.34
C VAL A 45 -53.81 -4.68 -2.49
N ALA A 46 -55.10 -4.51 -2.19
CA ALA A 46 -56.11 -4.20 -3.21
C ALA A 46 -55.84 -2.86 -3.92
N VAL A 47 -55.18 -1.91 -3.26
CA VAL A 47 -54.79 -0.62 -3.85
C VAL A 47 -53.42 -0.69 -4.51
N ASP A 48 -52.42 -1.23 -3.80
CA ASP A 48 -51.02 -1.14 -4.21
C ASP A 48 -50.56 -2.33 -5.07
N SER A 49 -51.35 -3.41 -5.15
CA SER A 49 -50.99 -4.68 -5.79
C SER A 49 -49.62 -5.23 -5.35
N ALA A 50 -49.25 -5.01 -4.08
CA ALA A 50 -47.92 -5.31 -3.57
C ALA A 50 -47.94 -5.82 -2.11
N VAL A 51 -47.23 -6.93 -1.86
CA VAL A 51 -46.93 -7.46 -0.53
C VAL A 51 -45.43 -7.29 -0.24
N TYR A 52 -45.08 -7.08 1.01
CA TYR A 52 -43.72 -6.86 1.50
C TYR A 52 -43.34 -7.91 2.56
N PRO A 53 -42.05 -8.15 2.82
CA PRO A 53 -41.62 -9.06 3.88
C PRO A 53 -42.19 -8.72 5.27
N THR A 54 -42.42 -7.43 5.54
CA THR A 54 -43.01 -6.93 6.78
C THR A 54 -44.45 -7.42 7.00
N ASP A 55 -45.23 -7.65 5.93
CA ASP A 55 -46.59 -8.18 6.04
C ASP A 55 -46.57 -9.62 6.56
N PHE A 56 -45.61 -10.43 6.10
CA PHE A 56 -45.40 -11.79 6.61
C PHE A 56 -45.02 -11.76 8.09
N THR A 57 -44.06 -10.91 8.46
CA THR A 57 -43.62 -10.78 9.86
C THR A 57 -44.75 -10.33 10.78
N ALA A 58 -45.60 -9.38 10.33
CA ALA A 58 -46.76 -8.92 11.08
C ALA A 58 -47.80 -10.03 11.35
N LEU A 59 -47.90 -11.00 10.44
CA LEU A 59 -48.75 -12.19 10.56
C LEU A 59 -48.04 -13.37 11.23
N GLY A 60 -46.78 -13.23 11.65
CA GLY A 60 -46.00 -14.34 12.19
C GLY A 60 -45.72 -15.45 11.17
N LEU A 61 -45.74 -15.11 9.88
CA LEU A 61 -45.42 -16.00 8.76
C LEU A 61 -43.96 -15.82 8.32
N THR A 62 -43.40 -16.85 7.69
CA THR A 62 -42.04 -16.80 7.12
C THR A 62 -42.06 -16.19 5.72
N PRO A 63 -41.39 -15.05 5.46
CA PRO A 63 -41.29 -14.50 4.13
C PRO A 63 -40.32 -15.31 3.25
N PRO A 64 -40.53 -15.36 1.93
CA PRO A 64 -39.62 -16.05 0.99
C PRO A 64 -38.26 -15.37 0.86
N VAL A 65 -38.15 -14.07 1.16
CA VAL A 65 -36.90 -13.30 1.15
C VAL A 65 -36.91 -12.32 2.33
N THR A 66 -35.85 -12.34 3.14
CA THR A 66 -35.76 -11.57 4.40
C THR A 66 -34.93 -10.29 4.31
N HIS A 67 -34.06 -10.14 3.30
CA HIS A 67 -33.10 -9.04 3.19
C HIS A 67 -33.50 -7.91 2.23
N THR A 68 -34.80 -7.83 1.86
CA THR A 68 -35.29 -6.84 0.89
C THR A 68 -36.37 -5.94 1.49
N VAL A 69 -36.39 -4.69 1.04
CA VAL A 69 -37.51 -3.74 1.28
C VAL A 69 -38.42 -3.61 0.05
N ALA A 70 -38.07 -4.28 -1.06
CA ALA A 70 -38.85 -4.27 -2.28
C ALA A 70 -40.10 -5.18 -2.16
N PRO A 71 -41.16 -4.91 -2.93
CA PRO A 71 -42.33 -5.76 -2.95
C PRO A 71 -42.00 -7.16 -3.45
N LEU A 72 -42.63 -8.16 -2.84
CA LEU A 72 -42.49 -9.57 -3.16
C LEU A 72 -43.45 -9.96 -4.27
N ASN A 73 -42.93 -10.65 -5.28
CA ASN A 73 -43.73 -11.25 -6.34
C ASN A 73 -44.09 -12.70 -5.97
N ILE A 74 -45.25 -12.90 -5.34
CA ILE A 74 -45.72 -14.20 -4.81
C ILE A 74 -46.95 -14.77 -5.53
N TRP A 75 -47.44 -14.09 -6.57
CA TRP A 75 -48.63 -14.48 -7.31
C TRP A 75 -48.51 -14.21 -8.82
N PRO A 76 -49.21 -14.97 -9.68
CA PRO A 76 -49.29 -14.69 -11.12
C PRO A 76 -50.14 -13.46 -11.47
N ALA A 77 -51.13 -13.14 -10.63
CA ALA A 77 -52.04 -12.02 -10.80
C ALA A 77 -52.46 -11.50 -9.43
N PRO A 78 -52.82 -10.21 -9.29
CA PRO A 78 -53.31 -9.66 -8.03
C PRO A 78 -54.49 -10.48 -7.46
N PRO A 79 -54.56 -10.66 -6.13
CA PRO A 79 -55.65 -11.40 -5.50
C PRO A 79 -57.00 -10.70 -5.72
N LYS A 80 -58.04 -11.48 -6.02
CA LYS A 80 -59.40 -10.97 -6.23
C LYS A 80 -60.10 -10.60 -4.93
N ASP A 81 -59.78 -11.32 -3.86
CA ASP A 81 -60.34 -11.12 -2.54
C ASP A 81 -59.33 -11.44 -1.42
N GLU A 82 -59.76 -11.17 -0.18
CA GLU A 82 -58.95 -11.40 1.02
C GLU A 82 -58.57 -12.87 1.21
N HIS A 83 -59.42 -13.81 0.78
CA HIS A 83 -59.15 -15.24 0.91
C HIS A 83 -58.08 -15.68 -0.10
N GLU A 84 -58.16 -15.23 -1.35
CA GLU A 84 -57.14 -15.51 -2.37
C GLU A 84 -55.78 -14.91 -1.98
N LEU A 85 -55.76 -13.71 -1.39
CA LEU A 85 -54.53 -13.14 -0.80
C LEU A 85 -53.98 -14.05 0.31
N TRP A 86 -54.82 -14.50 1.23
CA TRP A 86 -54.42 -15.40 2.30
C TRP A 86 -53.79 -16.68 1.74
N LEU A 87 -54.38 -17.29 0.72
CA LEU A 87 -53.84 -18.48 0.07
C LEU A 87 -52.48 -18.23 -0.60
N TYR A 88 -52.25 -17.06 -1.22
CA TYR A 88 -50.92 -16.69 -1.73
C TYR A 88 -49.87 -16.55 -0.63
N LEU A 89 -50.22 -15.95 0.51
CA LEU A 89 -49.34 -15.84 1.68
C LEU A 89 -49.01 -17.22 2.26
N VAL A 90 -50.01 -18.10 2.37
CA VAL A 90 -49.82 -19.50 2.81
C VAL A 90 -48.84 -20.22 1.89
N HIS A 91 -49.06 -20.16 0.58
CA HIS A 91 -48.20 -20.82 -0.40
C HIS A 91 -46.75 -20.31 -0.34
N ALA A 92 -46.55 -18.99 -0.30
CA ALA A 92 -45.23 -18.39 -0.17
C ALA A 92 -44.52 -18.78 1.15
N THR A 93 -45.28 -18.86 2.24
CA THR A 93 -44.76 -19.28 3.55
C THR A 93 -44.32 -20.74 3.54
N GLN A 94 -45.10 -21.62 2.92
CA GLN A 94 -44.77 -23.04 2.79
C GLN A 94 -43.52 -23.28 1.94
N LEU A 95 -43.35 -22.54 0.83
CA LEU A 95 -42.13 -22.60 0.02
C LEU A 95 -40.89 -22.15 0.78
N ALA A 96 -41.04 -21.19 1.70
CA ALA A 96 -39.98 -20.72 2.58
C ALA A 96 -39.71 -21.68 3.77
N GLY A 97 -40.42 -22.81 3.86
CA GLY A 97 -40.31 -23.77 4.96
C GLY A 97 -40.98 -23.31 6.27
N GLY A 98 -41.84 -22.29 6.21
CA GLY A 98 -42.61 -21.80 7.35
C GLY A 98 -43.91 -22.56 7.59
N SER A 99 -44.55 -22.32 8.74
CA SER A 99 -45.86 -22.85 9.08
C SER A 99 -46.89 -21.74 9.26
N ILE A 100 -48.17 -22.09 9.11
CA ILE A 100 -49.29 -21.18 9.36
C ILE A 100 -49.91 -21.43 10.74
N PRO A 101 -50.61 -20.45 11.32
CA PRO A 101 -51.32 -20.66 12.58
C PRO A 101 -52.38 -21.77 12.46
N LYS A 102 -52.37 -22.75 13.38
CA LYS A 102 -53.25 -23.93 13.34
C LYS A 102 -54.74 -23.60 13.16
N PHE A 103 -55.20 -22.51 13.76
CA PHE A 103 -56.60 -22.11 13.67
C PHE A 103 -57.00 -21.64 12.26
N MET A 104 -56.05 -21.26 11.38
CA MET A 104 -56.29 -20.87 10.00
C MET A 104 -56.24 -22.04 9.01
N GLU A 105 -55.79 -23.23 9.43
CA GLU A 105 -55.70 -24.42 8.57
C GLU A 105 -57.01 -24.74 7.81
N PRO A 106 -58.21 -24.65 8.43
CA PRO A 106 -59.47 -25.01 7.74
C PRO A 106 -59.82 -24.13 6.54
N VAL A 107 -59.25 -22.93 6.43
CA VAL A 107 -59.47 -21.99 5.31
C VAL A 107 -58.25 -21.85 4.41
N SER A 108 -57.24 -22.71 4.58
CA SER A 108 -55.95 -22.63 3.87
C SER A 108 -55.78 -23.71 2.80
N ASP A 109 -56.87 -24.19 2.21
CA ASP A 109 -56.81 -25.19 1.14
C ASP A 109 -56.26 -24.60 -0.17
N LEU A 110 -55.09 -25.08 -0.57
CA LEU A 110 -54.41 -24.68 -1.80
C LEU A 110 -54.85 -25.48 -3.04
N ALA A 111 -55.71 -26.50 -2.92
CA ALA A 111 -56.06 -27.37 -4.04
C ALA A 111 -56.57 -26.60 -5.28
N HIS A 112 -57.37 -25.55 -5.07
CA HIS A 112 -57.94 -24.72 -6.13
C HIS A 112 -56.93 -23.71 -6.74
N LEU A 113 -55.86 -23.39 -6.02
CA LEU A 113 -54.81 -22.45 -6.44
C LEU A 113 -53.56 -23.15 -6.98
N GLY A 114 -53.38 -24.42 -6.62
CA GLY A 114 -52.16 -25.19 -6.77
C GLY A 114 -51.74 -25.40 -8.23
N ASP A 115 -52.67 -25.73 -9.14
CA ASP A 115 -52.33 -25.91 -10.55
C ASP A 115 -51.85 -24.61 -11.21
N ARG A 116 -52.54 -23.50 -10.94
CA ARG A 116 -52.21 -22.19 -11.48
C ARG A 116 -50.87 -21.67 -10.93
N LEU A 117 -50.63 -21.84 -9.64
CA LEU A 117 -49.36 -21.45 -9.01
C LEU A 117 -48.18 -22.30 -9.48
N ARG A 118 -48.37 -23.63 -9.62
CA ARG A 118 -47.36 -24.53 -10.18
C ARG A 118 -47.01 -24.18 -11.63
N HIS A 119 -48.02 -23.87 -12.45
CA HIS A 119 -47.80 -23.46 -13.84
C HIS A 119 -46.99 -22.16 -13.93
N TRP A 120 -47.38 -21.15 -13.17
CA TRP A 120 -46.67 -19.87 -13.11
C TRP A 120 -45.22 -20.01 -12.63
N GLN A 121 -44.97 -20.83 -11.59
CA GLN A 121 -43.61 -21.12 -11.15
C GLN A 121 -42.79 -21.79 -12.25
N ARG A 122 -43.39 -22.75 -12.95
CA ARG A 122 -42.73 -23.45 -14.04
C ARG A 122 -42.37 -22.50 -15.19
N GLU A 123 -43.25 -21.57 -15.55
CA GLU A 123 -42.97 -20.57 -16.58
C GLU A 123 -41.80 -19.66 -16.18
N ARG A 124 -41.75 -19.20 -14.93
CA ARG A 124 -40.63 -18.38 -14.42
C ARG A 124 -39.31 -19.15 -14.40
N GLU A 125 -39.33 -20.42 -14.01
CA GLU A 125 -38.14 -21.28 -14.09
C GLU A 125 -37.69 -21.44 -15.54
N VAL A 126 -38.64 -21.70 -16.45
CA VAL A 126 -38.34 -21.82 -17.89
C VAL A 126 -37.73 -20.53 -18.43
N GLU A 127 -38.28 -19.36 -18.11
CA GLU A 127 -37.73 -18.07 -18.53
C GLU A 127 -36.32 -17.85 -17.96
N ALA A 128 -36.12 -18.11 -16.67
CA ALA A 128 -34.81 -18.00 -16.03
C ALA A 128 -33.78 -18.94 -16.67
N TRP A 129 -34.19 -20.18 -16.98
CA TRP A 129 -33.34 -21.12 -17.69
C TRP A 129 -33.09 -20.70 -19.14
N GLN A 130 -34.09 -20.20 -19.85
CA GLN A 130 -33.92 -19.66 -21.21
C GLN A 130 -32.93 -18.50 -21.23
N GLN A 131 -32.97 -17.60 -20.24
CA GLN A 131 -31.98 -16.52 -20.10
C GLN A 131 -30.57 -17.05 -19.85
N ARG A 132 -30.40 -18.03 -18.94
CA ARG A 132 -29.10 -18.69 -18.69
C ARG A 132 -28.57 -19.40 -19.92
N LEU A 133 -29.43 -20.13 -20.64
CA LEU A 133 -29.06 -20.85 -21.85
C LEU A 133 -28.71 -19.91 -23.01
N ARG A 134 -29.39 -18.76 -23.14
CA ARG A 134 -29.01 -17.72 -24.12
C ARG A 134 -27.62 -17.15 -23.86
N ALA A 135 -27.19 -17.05 -22.60
CA ALA A 135 -25.83 -16.63 -22.26
C ALA A 135 -24.79 -17.63 -22.80
N VAL A 136 -25.04 -18.94 -22.64
CA VAL A 136 -24.18 -20.00 -23.20
C VAL A 136 -24.07 -19.92 -24.72
N VAL A 137 -25.19 -19.71 -25.42
CA VAL A 137 -25.19 -19.57 -26.89
C VAL A 137 -24.46 -18.31 -27.36
N SER A 138 -24.39 -17.27 -26.51
CA SER A 138 -23.63 -16.05 -26.83
C SER A 138 -22.12 -16.24 -26.66
N GLU A 139 -21.69 -17.12 -25.74
CA GLU A 139 -20.28 -17.49 -25.55
C GLU A 139 -19.74 -18.40 -26.68
N ASP A 140 -20.62 -19.15 -27.36
CA ASP A 140 -20.29 -20.03 -28.49
C ASP A 140 -20.12 -19.28 -29.83
N GLN A 141 -20.22 -17.95 -29.83
CA GLN A 141 -19.77 -17.17 -30.98
C GLN A 141 -18.26 -17.37 -31.14
N PRO A 142 -17.75 -17.62 -32.36
CA PRO A 142 -16.32 -17.76 -32.57
C PRO A 142 -15.62 -16.52 -32.03
N VAL A 143 -14.85 -16.70 -30.96
CA VAL A 143 -14.04 -15.64 -30.36
C VAL A 143 -13.08 -15.20 -31.45
N GLU A 144 -13.37 -14.05 -32.04
CA GLU A 144 -12.48 -13.41 -33.01
C GLU A 144 -11.11 -13.32 -32.33
N ALA A 145 -10.07 -13.83 -33.01
CA ALA A 145 -8.76 -14.02 -32.39
C ALA A 145 -8.32 -12.72 -31.69
N ALA A 146 -7.97 -12.84 -30.41
CA ALA A 146 -7.66 -11.70 -29.55
C ALA A 146 -6.65 -10.79 -30.23
N ALA A 147 -7.08 -9.59 -30.57
CA ALA A 147 -6.29 -8.76 -31.45
C ALA A 147 -5.19 -8.04 -30.64
N PRO A 148 -3.93 -8.05 -31.11
CA PRO A 148 -2.81 -7.53 -30.35
C PRO A 148 -2.98 -6.03 -30.17
N THR A 149 -3.05 -5.60 -28.92
CA THR A 149 -3.10 -4.17 -28.56
C THR A 149 -1.75 -3.75 -28.05
N GLU A 150 -1.20 -2.66 -28.58
CA GLU A 150 0.08 -2.17 -28.13
C GLU A 150 -0.09 -1.03 -27.11
N LEU A 151 0.68 -1.09 -26.03
CA LEU A 151 0.75 -0.04 -25.02
C LEU A 151 2.11 0.63 -25.03
N ARG A 152 2.10 1.93 -24.75
CA ARG A 152 3.30 2.72 -24.46
C ARG A 152 3.00 3.81 -23.43
N VAL A 153 4.03 4.41 -22.87
CA VAL A 153 3.91 5.52 -21.92
C VAL A 153 4.59 6.75 -22.49
N ARG A 154 3.80 7.82 -22.70
CA ARG A 154 4.34 9.11 -23.11
C ARG A 154 4.68 9.96 -21.88
N LEU A 155 5.92 10.45 -21.83
CA LEU A 155 6.39 11.34 -20.76
C LEU A 155 6.36 12.80 -21.19
N SER A 156 6.03 13.69 -20.26
CA SER A 156 5.98 15.14 -20.43
C SER A 156 6.34 15.85 -19.12
N GLN A 157 6.42 17.18 -19.11
CA GLN A 157 6.62 17.96 -17.87
C GLN A 157 5.51 17.74 -16.83
N VAL A 158 4.33 17.32 -17.27
CA VAL A 158 3.16 17.05 -16.41
C VAL A 158 3.26 15.68 -15.75
N GLY A 159 4.01 14.74 -16.35
CA GLY A 159 4.19 13.37 -15.86
C GLY A 159 4.06 12.36 -16.99
N ALA A 160 3.39 11.24 -16.73
CA ALA A 160 3.26 10.12 -17.67
C ALA A 160 1.80 9.89 -18.10
N GLU A 161 1.59 9.54 -19.36
CA GLU A 161 0.28 9.21 -19.94
C GLU A 161 0.38 7.88 -20.66
N LEU A 162 -0.54 6.96 -20.34
CA LEU A 162 -0.64 5.67 -21.01
C LEU A 162 -1.37 5.85 -22.34
N GLU A 163 -0.74 5.38 -23.41
CA GLU A 163 -1.29 5.40 -24.75
C GLU A 163 -1.45 3.97 -25.27
N ALA A 164 -2.48 3.76 -26.09
CA ALA A 164 -2.72 2.49 -26.75
C ALA A 164 -2.79 2.68 -28.26
N ARG A 165 -2.24 1.71 -28.99
CA ARG A 165 -2.50 1.53 -30.42
C ARG A 165 -3.32 0.25 -30.56
N ARG A 166 -4.58 0.44 -30.98
CA ARG A 166 -5.50 -0.66 -31.23
C ARG A 166 -5.12 -1.40 -32.52
N PRO A 167 -5.53 -2.67 -32.65
CA PRO A 167 -5.41 -3.40 -33.91
C PRO A 167 -5.97 -2.57 -35.08
N GLY A 168 -5.19 -2.43 -36.14
CA GLY A 168 -5.56 -1.65 -37.33
C GLY A 168 -5.48 -0.13 -37.18
N ALA A 169 -5.13 0.41 -36.00
CA ALA A 169 -4.88 1.83 -35.83
C ALA A 169 -3.44 2.19 -36.23
N GLU A 170 -3.26 3.28 -36.97
CA GLU A 170 -1.94 3.74 -37.40
C GLU A 170 -1.15 4.42 -36.27
N ALA A 171 -1.85 5.12 -35.38
CA ALA A 171 -1.26 5.96 -34.32
C ALA A 171 -1.62 5.48 -32.91
N PHE A 172 -0.75 5.79 -31.95
CA PHE A 172 -1.03 5.66 -30.53
C PHE A 172 -1.91 6.82 -30.05
N GLU A 173 -2.93 6.51 -29.26
CA GLU A 173 -3.84 7.48 -28.67
C GLU A 173 -3.84 7.41 -27.15
N PRO A 174 -3.97 8.54 -26.43
CA PRO A 174 -4.18 8.53 -24.98
C PRO A 174 -5.39 7.70 -24.56
N LEU A 175 -5.20 6.82 -23.57
CA LEU A 175 -6.28 6.03 -23.00
C LEU A 175 -7.16 6.89 -22.08
N LYS A 176 -8.26 7.44 -22.62
CA LYS A 176 -9.28 8.12 -21.81
C LYS A 176 -10.08 7.11 -20.98
N SER A 177 -10.83 7.57 -19.96
CA SER A 177 -11.52 6.71 -18.99
C SER A 177 -12.40 5.62 -19.63
N ALA A 178 -13.20 5.95 -20.65
CA ALA A 178 -14.04 4.96 -21.34
C ALA A 178 -13.21 3.93 -22.12
N ALA A 179 -12.14 4.35 -22.79
CA ALA A 179 -11.24 3.45 -23.51
C ALA A 179 -10.44 2.54 -22.56
N PHE A 180 -10.06 3.05 -21.38
CA PHE A 180 -9.41 2.29 -20.32
C PHE A 180 -10.36 1.23 -19.73
N ALA A 181 -11.60 1.59 -19.42
CA ALA A 181 -12.61 0.64 -18.92
C ALA A 181 -12.89 -0.47 -19.95
N ARG A 182 -13.06 -0.10 -21.23
CA ARG A 182 -13.25 -1.07 -22.31
C ARG A 182 -12.05 -1.99 -22.48
N LEU A 183 -10.82 -1.46 -22.48
CA LEU A 183 -9.62 -2.30 -22.56
C LEU A 183 -9.50 -3.23 -21.34
N THR A 184 -9.94 -2.79 -20.15
CA THR A 184 -10.00 -3.64 -18.95
C THR A 184 -10.91 -4.84 -19.17
N GLU A 185 -12.12 -4.60 -19.69
CA GLU A 185 -13.09 -5.65 -20.01
C GLU A 185 -12.55 -6.60 -21.09
N GLN A 186 -12.00 -6.04 -22.18
CA GLN A 186 -11.42 -6.83 -23.28
C GLN A 186 -10.26 -7.73 -22.83
N LEU A 187 -9.42 -7.27 -21.90
CA LEU A 187 -8.36 -8.09 -21.33
C LEU A 187 -8.91 -9.17 -20.37
N GLN A 188 -10.03 -8.91 -19.69
CA GLN A 188 -10.67 -9.88 -18.80
C GLN A 188 -11.43 -10.96 -19.56
N THR A 189 -12.06 -10.62 -20.67
CA THR A 189 -12.81 -11.54 -21.54
C THR A 189 -11.94 -12.18 -22.61
N GLY A 190 -10.64 -11.86 -22.67
CA GLY A 190 -9.70 -12.43 -23.63
C GLY A 190 -9.83 -11.88 -25.06
N GLN A 191 -10.55 -10.79 -25.28
CA GLN A 191 -10.71 -10.13 -26.58
C GLN A 191 -9.50 -9.28 -27.00
N ALA A 192 -8.62 -8.95 -26.06
CA ALA A 192 -7.36 -8.27 -26.33
C ALA A 192 -6.19 -9.00 -25.67
N THR A 193 -5.01 -8.92 -26.27
CA THR A 193 -3.77 -9.46 -25.69
C THR A 193 -2.69 -8.38 -25.60
N LEU A 194 -1.83 -8.52 -24.60
CA LEU A 194 -0.65 -7.69 -24.35
C LEU A 194 0.59 -8.58 -24.27
N THR A 195 1.75 -8.05 -24.64
CA THR A 195 3.02 -8.70 -24.29
C THR A 195 3.24 -8.69 -22.77
N PRO A 196 4.11 -9.55 -22.21
CA PRO A 196 4.44 -9.51 -20.78
C PRO A 196 4.89 -8.13 -20.30
N GLU A 197 5.68 -7.41 -21.09
CA GLU A 197 6.13 -6.05 -20.77
C GLU A 197 4.98 -5.04 -20.76
N GLN A 198 4.06 -5.14 -21.72
CA GLN A 198 2.89 -4.27 -21.78
C GLN A 198 1.88 -4.60 -20.67
N ALA A 199 1.80 -5.86 -20.23
CA ALA A 199 1.02 -6.25 -19.06
C ALA A 199 1.58 -5.61 -17.77
N VAL A 200 2.91 -5.47 -17.65
CA VAL A 200 3.55 -4.72 -16.55
C VAL A 200 3.17 -3.24 -16.60
N LEU A 201 3.18 -2.61 -17.78
CA LEU A 201 2.71 -1.23 -17.94
C LEU A 201 1.25 -1.11 -17.50
N TRP A 202 0.39 -1.98 -18.02
CA TRP A 202 -1.03 -2.01 -17.70
C TRP A 202 -1.28 -2.11 -16.19
N GLN A 203 -0.62 -3.07 -15.52
CA GLN A 203 -0.77 -3.28 -14.09
C GLN A 203 -0.22 -2.10 -13.26
N THR A 204 0.87 -1.47 -13.72
CA THR A 204 1.46 -0.29 -13.07
C THR A 204 0.47 0.88 -13.03
N PHE A 205 -0.38 1.03 -14.05
CA PHE A 205 -1.41 2.07 -14.09
C PHE A 205 -2.71 1.64 -13.39
N ARG A 206 -3.19 0.40 -13.61
CA ARG A 206 -4.43 -0.13 -13.01
C ARG A 206 -4.37 -0.25 -11.49
N SER A 207 -3.21 -0.57 -10.91
CA SER A 207 -3.03 -0.72 -9.46
C SER A 207 -2.96 0.60 -8.70
N ARG A 208 -3.06 1.75 -9.39
CA ARG A 208 -2.98 3.08 -8.78
C ARG A 208 -4.33 3.57 -8.28
N TYR A 209 -4.28 4.22 -7.13
CA TYR A 209 -5.32 5.12 -6.64
C TYR A 209 -4.94 6.55 -7.05
N SER A 210 -5.64 7.10 -8.04
CA SER A 210 -5.44 8.50 -8.48
C SER A 210 -6.40 9.40 -7.70
N SER A 211 -5.89 10.48 -7.11
CA SER A 211 -6.71 11.53 -6.49
C SER A 211 -7.59 12.25 -7.53
N MET A 212 -7.22 12.18 -8.81
CA MET A 212 -7.96 12.76 -9.94
C MET A 212 -8.88 11.74 -10.64
N GLY A 213 -8.94 10.49 -10.17
CA GLY A 213 -9.80 9.44 -10.73
C GLY A 213 -9.38 8.91 -12.11
N VAL A 214 -8.30 9.41 -12.71
CA VAL A 214 -7.81 8.97 -14.02
C VAL A 214 -6.66 7.98 -13.84
N GLN A 215 -6.94 6.69 -14.02
CA GLN A 215 -5.94 5.62 -13.84
C GLN A 215 -4.92 5.53 -14.98
N SER A 216 -5.18 6.12 -16.14
CA SER A 216 -4.30 6.12 -17.32
C SER A 216 -3.24 7.21 -17.31
N ARG A 217 -3.16 8.03 -16.25
CA ARG A 217 -2.20 9.14 -16.14
C ARG A 217 -1.53 9.14 -14.77
N VAL A 218 -0.27 9.57 -14.76
CA VAL A 218 0.53 9.83 -13.57
C VAL A 218 0.92 11.30 -13.62
N HIS A 219 0.39 12.11 -12.72
CA HIS A 219 0.81 13.52 -12.63
C HIS A 219 2.01 13.62 -11.69
N VAL A 220 2.97 14.50 -11.98
CA VAL A 220 4.17 14.73 -11.13
C VAL A 220 3.86 15.15 -9.68
N ARG A 221 2.62 15.54 -9.41
CA ARG A 221 2.13 15.96 -8.08
C ARG A 221 1.40 14.84 -7.34
N ASP A 222 1.17 13.69 -7.99
CA ASP A 222 0.57 12.54 -7.33
C ASP A 222 1.56 11.99 -6.29
N ALA A 223 1.04 11.54 -5.14
CA ALA A 223 1.86 11.06 -4.03
C ALA A 223 2.75 9.86 -4.42
N ASP A 224 2.31 9.04 -5.39
CA ASP A 224 3.02 7.86 -5.86
C ASP A 224 3.76 8.08 -7.20
N ALA A 225 3.77 9.31 -7.74
CA ALA A 225 4.37 9.62 -9.04
C ALA A 225 5.85 9.22 -9.09
N THR A 226 6.62 9.59 -8.07
CA THR A 226 8.05 9.29 -7.96
C THR A 226 8.30 7.79 -8.01
N ARG A 227 7.48 6.98 -7.32
CA ARG A 227 7.60 5.52 -7.30
C ARG A 227 7.39 4.94 -8.70
N VAL A 228 6.32 5.36 -9.38
CA VAL A 228 5.98 4.83 -10.71
C VAL A 228 6.97 5.28 -11.78
N LEU A 229 7.32 6.57 -11.82
CA LEU A 229 8.32 7.06 -12.76
C LEU A 229 9.69 6.42 -12.52
N SER A 230 10.08 6.23 -11.25
CA SER A 230 11.32 5.54 -10.89
C SER A 230 11.33 4.10 -11.41
N PHE A 231 10.25 3.35 -11.20
CA PHE A 231 10.10 1.98 -11.69
C PHE A 231 10.18 1.91 -13.22
N LEU A 232 9.39 2.72 -13.92
CA LEU A 232 9.32 2.69 -15.39
C LEU A 232 10.66 3.05 -16.04
N LEU A 233 11.32 4.11 -15.57
CA LEU A 233 12.59 4.57 -16.15
C LEU A 233 13.75 3.63 -15.82
N ARG A 234 13.79 3.04 -14.61
CA ARG A 234 14.92 2.21 -14.19
C ARG A 234 14.79 0.74 -14.58
N THR A 235 13.65 0.31 -15.09
CA THR A 235 13.44 -1.08 -15.56
C THR A 235 13.83 -1.21 -17.03
N PRO A 236 14.94 -1.87 -17.39
CA PRO A 236 15.46 -1.87 -18.77
C PRO A 236 14.45 -2.35 -19.83
N PRO A 237 13.67 -3.43 -19.62
CA PRO A 237 12.65 -3.85 -20.59
C PRO A 237 11.56 -2.82 -20.88
N MET A 238 11.29 -1.90 -19.94
CA MET A 238 10.26 -0.86 -20.12
C MET A 238 10.72 0.26 -21.05
N ARG A 239 12.03 0.46 -21.22
CA ARG A 239 12.59 1.60 -21.97
C ARG A 239 12.08 1.69 -23.40
N ALA A 240 11.87 0.54 -24.06
CA ALA A 240 11.34 0.48 -25.43
C ALA A 240 9.91 1.02 -25.56
N TYR A 241 9.17 1.07 -24.46
CA TYR A 241 7.79 1.54 -24.40
C TYR A 241 7.66 2.96 -23.85
N LEU A 242 8.77 3.64 -23.58
CA LEU A 242 8.78 5.03 -23.12
C LEU A 242 8.95 5.97 -24.31
N ALA A 243 7.98 6.87 -24.48
CA ALA A 243 7.93 7.82 -25.57
C ALA A 243 8.10 9.28 -25.08
N THR A 244 8.80 10.06 -25.89
CA THR A 244 8.97 11.51 -25.78
C THR A 244 7.63 12.24 -25.86
N PRO A 245 7.55 13.54 -25.54
CA PRO A 245 6.33 14.32 -25.74
C PRO A 245 5.82 14.32 -27.19
N THR A 246 6.70 14.07 -28.17
CA THR A 246 6.35 13.97 -29.60
C THR A 246 6.00 12.54 -30.03
N GLY A 247 6.02 11.57 -29.12
CA GLY A 247 5.61 10.18 -29.39
C GLY A 247 6.71 9.30 -30.01
N THR A 248 7.97 9.71 -29.97
CA THR A 248 9.12 8.90 -30.42
C THR A 248 9.78 8.18 -29.24
N PRO A 249 10.49 7.05 -29.42
CA PRO A 249 11.24 6.43 -28.33
C PRO A 249 12.32 7.35 -27.75
N TYR A 250 12.56 7.25 -26.44
CA TYR A 250 13.67 7.96 -25.79
C TYR A 250 15.03 7.36 -26.15
N VAL A 251 16.02 8.23 -26.33
CA VAL A 251 17.43 7.84 -26.35
C VAL A 251 17.97 7.83 -24.93
N TRP A 252 18.73 6.81 -24.57
CA TRP A 252 19.42 6.73 -23.27
C TRP A 252 20.88 7.10 -23.47
N SER A 253 21.34 8.12 -22.75
CA SER A 253 22.75 8.51 -22.80
C SER A 253 23.57 7.65 -21.86
N ASP A 254 24.68 7.12 -22.37
CA ASP A 254 25.68 6.39 -21.57
C ASP A 254 26.58 7.34 -20.77
N GLU A 255 26.58 8.63 -21.11
CA GLU A 255 27.38 9.65 -20.45
C GLU A 255 26.55 10.47 -19.44
N PRO A 256 26.96 10.54 -18.17
CA PRO A 256 26.22 11.28 -17.16
C PRO A 256 26.35 12.80 -17.36
N LEU A 257 25.30 13.53 -17.00
CA LEU A 257 25.40 14.98 -16.78
C LEU A 257 26.32 15.26 -15.60
N ARG A 258 26.92 16.45 -15.59
CA ARG A 258 27.78 16.91 -14.50
C ARG A 258 27.55 18.39 -14.21
N TRP A 259 27.83 18.80 -12.98
CA TRP A 259 27.83 20.22 -12.65
C TRP A 259 29.11 20.87 -13.19
N ARG A 260 28.99 22.13 -13.64
CA ARG A 260 30.12 23.02 -13.90
C ARG A 260 29.96 24.27 -13.05
N LEU A 261 31.03 24.60 -12.34
CA LEU A 261 31.16 25.81 -11.56
C LEU A 261 32.05 26.80 -12.30
N THR A 262 31.59 28.03 -12.42
CA THR A 262 32.39 29.19 -12.83
C THR A 262 32.69 30.01 -11.58
N PRO A 263 33.97 30.21 -11.20
CA PRO A 263 34.33 30.97 -10.01
C PRO A 263 33.91 32.44 -10.08
N ALA A 264 33.66 33.06 -8.92
CA ALA A 264 33.49 34.50 -8.81
C ALA A 264 34.81 35.25 -9.02
N GLU A 265 34.77 36.36 -9.74
CA GLU A 265 35.94 37.22 -10.00
C GLU A 265 36.34 38.06 -8.79
N SER A 266 35.39 38.43 -7.92
CA SER A 266 35.59 39.27 -6.73
C SER A 266 34.76 38.76 -5.54
N ASP A 267 34.97 39.33 -4.35
CA ASP A 267 34.19 38.99 -3.14
C ASP A 267 32.71 39.43 -3.25
N ASP A 268 32.44 40.45 -4.05
CA ASP A 268 31.08 40.93 -4.37
C ASP A 268 30.48 40.23 -5.60
N GLY A 269 31.21 39.29 -6.21
CA GLY A 269 30.77 38.54 -7.38
C GLY A 269 29.95 37.30 -7.05
N ASP A 270 29.45 36.65 -8.11
CA ASP A 270 28.67 35.42 -8.01
C ASP A 270 29.44 34.22 -8.58
N TYR A 271 29.34 33.08 -7.89
CA TYR A 271 29.64 31.78 -8.48
C TYR A 271 28.47 31.34 -9.38
N LEU A 272 28.79 30.86 -10.58
CA LEU A 272 27.78 30.36 -11.51
C LEU A 272 27.84 28.84 -11.57
N LEU A 273 26.73 28.19 -11.22
CA LEU A 273 26.63 26.74 -11.18
C LEU A 273 25.54 26.26 -12.15
N ARG A 274 25.94 25.48 -13.16
CA ARG A 274 25.01 24.95 -14.18
C ARG A 274 25.29 23.49 -14.48
N LEU A 275 24.24 22.77 -14.86
CA LEU A 275 24.35 21.40 -15.33
C LEU A 275 24.79 21.39 -16.79
N ILE A 276 25.72 20.51 -17.14
CA ILE A 276 26.29 20.37 -18.48
C ILE A 276 26.33 18.91 -18.92
N THR A 277 26.37 18.70 -20.24
CA THR A 277 26.65 17.40 -20.85
C THR A 277 28.14 17.03 -20.72
N ALA A 278 28.48 15.79 -21.06
CA ALA A 278 29.85 15.31 -21.04
C ALA A 278 30.78 16.03 -22.05
N ASP A 279 30.24 16.57 -23.14
CA ASP A 279 30.96 17.46 -24.06
C ASP A 279 31.10 18.90 -23.55
N GLY A 280 30.53 19.20 -22.38
CA GLY A 280 30.59 20.53 -21.79
C GLY A 280 29.60 21.53 -22.37
N GLN A 281 28.63 21.08 -23.16
CA GLN A 281 27.53 21.91 -23.63
C GLN A 281 26.47 22.08 -22.54
N ALA A 282 25.63 23.11 -22.69
CA ALA A 282 24.49 23.29 -21.79
C ALA A 282 23.53 22.09 -21.89
N THR A 283 23.03 21.62 -20.75
CA THR A 283 22.05 20.54 -20.74
C THR A 283 20.78 20.96 -21.50
N PRO A 284 20.24 20.10 -22.39
CA PRO A 284 18.94 20.35 -23.00
C PRO A 284 17.84 20.57 -21.94
N PRO A 285 16.73 21.26 -22.28
CA PRO A 285 15.64 21.48 -21.32
C PRO A 285 15.16 20.18 -20.68
N VAL A 286 15.31 20.10 -19.36
CA VAL A 286 14.89 18.95 -18.55
C VAL A 286 13.40 19.05 -18.28
N LEU A 287 12.65 18.00 -18.62
CA LEU A 287 11.22 17.91 -18.39
C LEU A 287 10.90 17.43 -16.98
N LEU A 288 11.64 16.42 -16.52
CA LEU A 288 11.43 15.76 -15.24
C LEU A 288 12.79 15.38 -14.65
N VAL A 289 12.92 15.50 -13.33
CA VAL A 289 14.03 14.87 -12.61
C VAL A 289 13.47 13.82 -11.67
N VAL A 290 13.94 12.58 -11.82
CA VAL A 290 13.48 11.44 -11.03
C VAL A 290 14.57 11.05 -10.07
N ALA A 291 14.36 11.38 -8.79
CA ALA A 291 15.24 10.99 -7.70
C ALA A 291 15.42 9.46 -7.60
N GLY A 292 16.51 9.03 -6.96
CA GLY A 292 16.92 7.64 -6.84
C GLY A 292 18.40 7.45 -7.19
N SER A 293 18.84 6.20 -7.29
CA SER A 293 20.22 5.86 -7.66
C SER A 293 20.23 5.03 -8.96
N PRO A 294 20.83 5.53 -10.05
CA PRO A 294 21.30 6.90 -10.26
C PRO A 294 20.12 7.88 -10.40
N VAL A 295 20.35 9.19 -10.20
CA VAL A 295 19.33 10.21 -10.51
C VAL A 295 19.15 10.30 -12.02
N LEU A 296 17.91 10.40 -12.48
CA LEU A 296 17.58 10.47 -13.91
C LEU A 296 17.06 11.85 -14.27
N TYR A 297 17.65 12.45 -15.30
CA TYR A 297 17.27 13.72 -15.91
C TYR A 297 16.61 13.44 -17.25
N VAL A 298 15.29 13.57 -17.31
CA VAL A 298 14.49 13.28 -18.51
C VAL A 298 14.37 14.56 -19.33
N GLY A 299 15.10 14.64 -20.44
CA GLY A 299 14.99 15.73 -21.41
C GLY A 299 13.82 15.54 -22.38
N LYS A 300 13.77 16.34 -23.45
CA LYS A 300 12.74 16.20 -24.51
C LYS A 300 12.87 14.91 -25.32
N THR A 301 14.09 14.48 -25.58
CA THR A 301 14.41 13.33 -26.45
C THR A 301 15.32 12.30 -25.80
N THR A 302 16.07 12.72 -24.79
CA THR A 302 17.16 11.93 -24.20
C THR A 302 16.99 11.86 -22.68
N VAL A 303 17.22 10.69 -22.11
CA VAL A 303 17.31 10.47 -20.66
C VAL A 303 18.78 10.36 -20.29
N PHE A 304 19.20 11.15 -19.30
CA PHE A 304 20.55 11.14 -18.78
C PHE A 304 20.57 10.66 -17.33
N THR A 305 21.67 10.01 -16.94
CA THR A 305 22.04 9.90 -15.53
C THR A 305 22.75 11.19 -15.10
N GLY A 306 22.89 11.45 -13.80
CA GLY A 306 23.61 12.63 -13.35
C GLY A 306 23.74 12.77 -11.84
N PRO A 307 24.26 13.92 -11.38
CA PRO A 307 24.57 14.18 -9.98
C PRO A 307 23.31 14.15 -9.09
N PRO A 308 23.49 13.97 -7.77
CA PRO A 308 22.38 13.98 -6.81
C PRO A 308 21.67 15.34 -6.77
N LEU A 309 20.38 15.31 -6.47
CA LEU A 309 19.59 16.52 -6.22
C LEU A 309 19.94 17.12 -4.84
N VAL A 310 19.96 18.45 -4.78
CA VAL A 310 20.00 19.22 -3.53
C VAL A 310 18.82 20.20 -3.54
N PRO A 311 17.60 19.71 -3.22
CA PRO A 311 16.37 20.50 -3.31
C PRO A 311 16.45 21.78 -2.49
N GLY A 312 15.95 22.89 -3.05
CA GLY A 312 15.94 24.20 -2.39
C GLY A 312 17.29 24.94 -2.39
N VAL A 313 18.37 24.29 -2.84
CA VAL A 313 19.71 24.90 -2.90
C VAL A 313 20.15 25.13 -4.34
N VAL A 314 20.11 24.08 -5.18
CA VAL A 314 20.46 24.19 -6.60
C VAL A 314 19.32 23.69 -7.47
N ASP A 315 19.03 24.44 -8.52
CA ASP A 315 18.04 24.09 -9.52
C ASP A 315 18.74 23.53 -10.75
N PRO A 316 18.57 22.24 -11.09
CA PRO A 316 19.22 21.62 -12.24
C PRO A 316 18.70 22.12 -13.60
N THR A 317 17.59 22.87 -13.62
CA THR A 317 16.94 23.33 -14.86
C THR A 317 17.43 24.70 -15.33
N ARG A 318 18.24 25.40 -14.51
CA ARG A 318 18.77 26.74 -14.80
C ARG A 318 20.17 26.94 -14.27
N GLU A 319 20.79 28.04 -14.68
CA GLU A 319 22.03 28.50 -14.07
C GLU A 319 21.74 29.12 -12.69
N ASN A 320 22.45 28.63 -11.68
CA ASN A 320 22.35 29.09 -10.30
C ASN A 320 23.43 30.14 -10.05
N ARG A 321 23.03 31.30 -9.55
CA ARG A 321 23.94 32.37 -9.12
C ARG A 321 24.03 32.35 -7.60
N ILE A 322 25.23 32.18 -7.08
CA ILE A 322 25.46 32.07 -5.63
C ILE A 322 26.50 33.12 -5.23
N PRO A 323 26.14 34.12 -4.41
CA PRO A 323 27.08 35.16 -3.99
C PRO A 323 28.31 34.59 -3.30
N ALA A 324 29.49 35.10 -3.64
CA ALA A 324 30.76 34.61 -3.10
C ALA A 324 30.80 34.67 -1.56
N ALA A 325 30.30 35.74 -0.95
CA ALA A 325 30.22 35.87 0.51
C ALA A 325 29.40 34.77 1.23
N ALA A 326 28.47 34.12 0.52
CA ALA A 326 27.70 32.99 1.01
C ALA A 326 28.33 31.65 0.62
N PHE A 327 28.86 31.54 -0.60
CA PHE A 327 29.47 30.32 -1.11
C PHE A 327 30.82 30.02 -0.46
N GLU A 328 31.59 31.04 -0.10
CA GLU A 328 32.91 30.89 0.50
C GLU A 328 32.86 30.68 2.03
N ARG A 329 32.04 29.73 2.44
CA ARG A 329 31.79 29.31 3.84
C ARG A 329 31.81 27.78 3.95
N PRO A 330 31.89 27.20 5.16
CA PRO A 330 31.87 25.74 5.35
C PRO A 330 30.70 25.05 4.62
N GLU A 331 29.52 25.67 4.59
CA GLU A 331 28.32 25.14 3.93
C GLU A 331 28.48 25.06 2.40
N GLY A 332 29.14 26.05 1.79
CA GLY A 332 29.40 26.04 0.35
C GLY A 332 30.47 25.01 -0.05
N VAL A 333 31.49 24.81 0.79
CA VAL A 333 32.46 23.71 0.63
C VAL A 333 31.76 22.34 0.71
N ALA A 334 30.83 22.17 1.66
CA ALA A 334 30.03 20.96 1.77
C ALA A 334 29.14 20.73 0.53
N LEU A 335 28.59 21.80 -0.05
CA LEU A 335 27.85 21.73 -1.31
C LEU A 335 28.74 21.25 -2.47
N LEU A 336 29.95 21.81 -2.63
CA LEU A 336 30.91 21.38 -3.67
C LEU A 336 31.24 19.89 -3.56
N HIS A 337 31.52 19.42 -2.34
CA HIS A 337 31.80 18.02 -2.08
C HIS A 337 30.59 17.12 -2.42
N ARG A 338 29.38 17.52 -2.01
CA ARG A 338 28.15 16.79 -2.32
C ARG A 338 27.87 16.71 -3.83
N LEU A 339 28.30 17.72 -4.59
CA LEU A 339 28.16 17.76 -6.05
C LEU A 339 29.33 17.11 -6.80
N GLY A 340 30.38 16.66 -6.09
CA GLY A 340 31.59 16.08 -6.68
C GLY A 340 32.43 17.10 -7.46
N LEU A 341 32.41 18.38 -7.06
CA LEU A 341 33.13 19.46 -7.71
C LEU A 341 34.46 19.75 -7.02
N GLU A 342 35.48 20.07 -7.80
CA GLU A 342 36.75 20.56 -7.28
C GLU A 342 36.62 21.94 -6.62
N LEU A 343 37.43 22.18 -5.59
CA LEU A 343 37.49 23.49 -4.94
C LEU A 343 38.13 24.53 -5.87
N PRO A 344 37.47 25.69 -6.10
CA PRO A 344 38.05 26.84 -6.77
C PRO A 344 39.36 27.31 -6.11
N PRO A 345 40.29 27.95 -6.85
CA PRO A 345 41.57 28.41 -6.30
C PRO A 345 41.45 29.24 -5.01
N ARG A 346 40.49 30.18 -4.95
CA ARG A 346 40.21 31.04 -3.78
C ARG A 346 39.86 30.22 -2.53
N LEU A 347 39.09 29.14 -2.70
CA LEU A 347 38.70 28.25 -1.63
C LEU A 347 39.80 27.27 -1.27
N ARG A 348 40.50 26.72 -2.25
CA ARG A 348 41.56 25.73 -2.04
C ARG A 348 42.67 26.24 -1.11
N GLN A 349 42.97 27.53 -1.15
CA GLN A 349 43.97 28.16 -0.26
C GLN A 349 43.47 28.36 1.18
N ARG A 350 42.14 28.42 1.38
CA ARG A 350 41.51 28.72 2.67
C ARG A 350 40.94 27.48 3.35
N VAL A 351 40.66 26.41 2.60
CA VAL A 351 40.03 25.21 3.12
C VAL A 351 41.05 24.27 3.75
N GLU A 352 40.85 23.97 5.03
CA GLU A 352 41.60 22.94 5.75
C GLU A 352 40.72 21.70 5.88
N HIS A 353 41.14 20.61 5.25
CA HIS A 353 40.45 19.32 5.34
C HIS A 353 40.84 18.61 6.64
N ARG A 354 39.84 18.27 7.46
CA ARG A 354 40.03 17.47 8.68
C ARG A 354 39.23 16.18 8.60
N PRO A 355 39.86 15.01 8.46
CA PRO A 355 39.13 13.75 8.41
C PRO A 355 38.49 13.45 9.78
N LEU A 356 37.21 13.06 9.76
CA LEU A 356 36.61 12.42 10.91
C LEU A 356 37.05 10.96 10.98
N ARG A 357 37.33 10.49 12.19
CA ARG A 357 37.68 9.10 12.48
C ARG A 357 36.53 8.42 13.21
N LEU A 358 36.36 7.13 12.95
CA LEU A 358 35.36 6.31 13.61
C LEU A 358 35.94 5.67 14.87
N ARG A 359 35.14 5.64 15.93
CA ARG A 359 35.38 4.85 17.13
C ARG A 359 34.15 4.01 17.47
N LEU A 360 34.37 2.71 17.63
CA LEU A 360 33.41 1.76 18.15
C LEU A 360 33.79 1.42 19.58
N THR A 361 32.90 1.67 20.54
CA THR A 361 33.05 1.23 21.92
C THR A 361 32.02 0.15 22.20
N ALA A 362 32.46 -0.99 22.72
CA ALA A 362 31.58 -2.10 23.08
C ALA A 362 31.82 -2.56 24.53
N SER A 363 30.74 -2.76 25.28
CA SER A 363 30.77 -3.23 26.66
C SER A 363 29.60 -4.16 26.97
N LEU A 364 29.70 -4.96 28.04
CA LEU A 364 28.60 -5.78 28.55
C LEU A 364 27.98 -5.11 29.78
N ARG A 365 26.66 -5.14 29.88
CA ARG A 365 25.94 -4.74 31.10
C ARG A 365 24.83 -5.74 31.45
N PRO A 366 24.49 -5.92 32.73
CA PRO A 366 23.36 -6.74 33.13
C PRO A 366 22.05 -6.17 32.56
N LEU A 367 21.19 -7.03 32.01
CA LEU A 367 19.88 -6.64 31.47
C LEU A 367 18.93 -6.16 32.58
N ASN A 368 19.12 -6.67 33.81
CA ASN A 368 18.40 -6.24 35.00
C ASN A 368 19.27 -6.50 36.25
N HIS A 369 18.98 -5.80 37.35
CA HIS A 369 19.73 -5.93 38.61
C HIS A 369 19.62 -7.31 39.30
N TYR A 370 18.74 -8.19 38.82
CA TYR A 370 18.38 -9.45 39.50
C TYR A 370 18.55 -10.72 38.62
N GLY A 371 19.00 -10.59 37.37
CA GLY A 371 19.11 -11.71 36.44
C GLY A 371 20.53 -11.96 35.96
N LYS A 372 20.80 -13.19 35.50
CA LYS A 372 22.07 -13.61 34.89
C LYS A 372 22.18 -13.31 33.39
N SER A 373 21.24 -12.51 32.85
CA SER A 373 21.23 -12.18 31.42
C SER A 373 21.92 -10.85 31.20
N GLU A 374 22.84 -10.83 30.25
CA GLU A 374 23.58 -9.64 29.85
C GLU A 374 23.11 -9.12 28.50
N GLU A 375 23.35 -7.83 28.27
CA GLU A 375 23.25 -7.22 26.97
C GLU A 375 24.58 -6.58 26.57
N LEU A 376 24.90 -6.74 25.28
CA LEU A 376 25.94 -5.98 24.62
C LEU A 376 25.44 -4.56 24.42
N LEU A 377 26.26 -3.61 24.81
CA LEU A 377 26.14 -2.21 24.48
C LEU A 377 27.19 -1.82 23.45
N VAL A 378 26.76 -1.14 22.37
CA VAL A 378 27.67 -0.59 21.36
C VAL A 378 27.39 0.89 21.14
N ARG A 379 28.45 1.69 21.18
CA ARG A 379 28.43 3.11 20.82
C ARG A 379 29.33 3.34 19.61
N VAL A 380 28.81 4.08 18.64
CA VAL A 380 29.52 4.41 17.41
C VAL A 380 29.65 5.92 17.34
N HIS A 381 30.88 6.41 17.43
CA HIS A 381 31.20 7.83 17.39
C HIS A 381 32.06 8.17 16.18
N ALA A 382 31.87 9.35 15.63
CA ALA A 382 32.82 9.98 14.74
C ALA A 382 33.40 11.21 15.43
N PHE A 383 34.72 11.34 15.40
CA PHE A 383 35.41 12.43 16.08
C PHE A 383 36.51 13.04 15.22
N SER A 384 36.75 14.34 15.41
CA SER A 384 37.88 15.05 14.81
C SER A 384 39.10 15.00 15.75
N ALA A 385 40.31 15.11 15.20
CA ALA A 385 41.56 15.00 15.97
C ALA A 385 41.73 16.10 17.03
N ASP A 386 41.08 17.26 16.84
CA ASP A 386 41.05 18.38 17.77
C ASP A 386 39.92 18.27 18.81
N GLY A 387 39.10 17.21 18.76
CA GLY A 387 37.97 16.99 19.65
C GLY A 387 36.78 17.95 19.43
N ALA A 388 36.82 18.77 18.37
CA ALA A 388 35.79 19.78 18.11
C ALA A 388 34.47 19.21 17.57
N VAL A 389 34.51 18.04 16.93
CA VAL A 389 33.34 17.33 16.41
C VAL A 389 33.23 16.00 17.12
N LEU A 390 32.04 15.73 17.66
CA LEU A 390 31.62 14.42 18.14
C LEU A 390 30.21 14.14 17.58
N GLU A 391 30.14 13.25 16.60
CA GLU A 391 28.89 12.72 16.07
C GLU A 391 28.67 11.31 16.62
N TYR A 392 27.42 10.94 16.84
CA TYR A 392 27.03 9.59 17.25
C TYR A 392 26.12 8.97 16.19
N TRP A 393 26.29 7.68 15.93
CA TRP A 393 25.47 6.97 14.96
C TRP A 393 24.35 6.18 15.64
N THR A 394 23.16 6.29 15.08
CA THR A 394 21.97 5.53 15.42
C THR A 394 21.45 4.81 14.16
N PRO A 395 20.53 3.83 14.29
CA PRO A 395 19.89 3.23 13.11
C PRO A 395 19.09 4.23 12.28
N GLN A 396 18.72 5.39 12.83
CA GLN A 396 18.06 6.50 12.13
C GLN A 396 19.06 7.43 11.43
N GLY A 397 20.36 7.30 11.69
CA GLY A 397 21.44 8.08 11.09
C GLY A 397 22.37 8.72 12.12
N TRP A 398 23.24 9.60 11.61
CA TRP A 398 24.19 10.36 12.41
C TRP A 398 23.51 11.54 13.11
N GLY A 399 23.65 11.63 14.43
CA GLY A 399 23.35 12.80 15.25
C GLY A 399 24.62 13.54 15.67
N THR A 400 24.48 14.79 16.12
CA THR A 400 25.60 15.61 16.58
C THR A 400 25.41 15.95 18.05
N GLU A 401 26.41 15.66 18.87
CA GLU A 401 26.46 16.16 20.24
C GLU A 401 26.99 17.61 20.17
N ARG A 402 26.16 18.59 20.53
CA ARG A 402 26.49 20.00 20.30
C ARG A 402 27.72 20.41 21.11
N THR A 403 28.76 20.88 20.42
CA THR A 403 29.44 22.13 20.81
C THR A 403 29.69 22.95 19.55
N PRO A 404 28.97 24.07 19.31
CA PRO A 404 29.37 25.00 18.27
C PRO A 404 30.61 25.76 18.75
N PRO A 405 31.73 25.79 18.01
CA PRO A 405 32.71 26.84 18.21
C PRO A 405 32.08 28.19 17.88
N SER A 406 32.31 29.13 18.78
CA SER A 406 32.02 30.57 18.70
C SER A 406 32.16 31.15 17.29
N LYS A 407 31.26 32.09 16.95
CA LYS A 407 31.26 32.94 15.74
C LYS A 407 32.68 33.30 15.30
N ALA A 408 33.25 32.56 14.36
CA ALA A 408 34.53 32.91 13.76
C ALA A 408 34.33 34.11 12.82
N LYS A 409 35.15 35.15 12.99
CA LYS A 409 35.25 36.27 12.05
C LYS A 409 35.60 35.73 10.66
N ALA A 410 35.04 36.37 9.62
CA ALA A 410 35.05 35.97 8.22
C ALA A 410 36.43 35.81 7.53
N ASP A 411 37.53 35.89 8.27
CA ASP A 411 38.89 36.08 7.75
C ASP A 411 39.87 34.95 8.15
N ARG A 412 39.37 33.81 8.63
CA ARG A 412 40.20 32.62 8.94
C ARG A 412 39.84 31.42 8.08
N ALA A 413 40.81 30.50 7.97
CA ALA A 413 40.71 29.23 7.26
C ALA A 413 39.35 28.54 7.48
N ILE A 414 38.75 28.06 6.40
CA ILE A 414 37.50 27.32 6.37
C ILE A 414 37.82 25.86 6.75
N VAL A 415 37.48 25.46 7.97
CA VAL A 415 37.65 24.07 8.39
C VAL A 415 36.51 23.23 7.80
N PHE A 416 36.86 22.24 6.99
CA PHE A 416 35.91 21.27 6.43
C PHE A 416 36.18 19.89 7.02
N TYR A 417 35.18 19.32 7.69
CA TYR A 417 35.27 17.98 8.24
C TYR A 417 34.89 16.95 7.18
N ASP A 418 35.85 16.14 6.76
CA ASP A 418 35.64 15.07 5.79
C ASP A 418 34.97 13.87 6.49
N ARG A 419 33.75 13.57 6.05
CA ARG A 419 32.87 12.51 6.58
C ARG A 419 32.93 11.23 5.73
N THR A 420 33.86 11.11 4.80
CA THR A 420 33.94 9.95 3.89
C THR A 420 34.07 8.63 4.64
N ALA A 421 34.84 8.59 5.73
CA ALA A 421 35.00 7.41 6.58
C ALA A 421 33.71 6.96 7.27
N LEU A 422 32.70 7.83 7.40
CA LEU A 422 31.42 7.52 8.05
C LEU A 422 30.46 6.81 7.08
N ALA A 423 30.78 6.79 5.77
CA ALA A 423 30.03 6.04 4.79
C ALA A 423 30.16 4.53 5.09
N GLY A 424 29.07 3.79 4.95
CA GLY A 424 29.08 2.33 5.13
C GLY A 424 28.97 1.84 6.58
N VAL A 425 28.92 2.71 7.60
CA VAL A 425 28.71 2.29 8.99
C VAL A 425 27.42 1.47 9.17
N GLY A 426 26.35 1.80 8.45
CA GLY A 426 25.13 0.99 8.47
C GLY A 426 25.36 -0.46 8.00
N THR A 427 26.16 -0.64 6.95
CA THR A 427 26.55 -1.97 6.44
C THR A 427 27.50 -2.67 7.42
N LEU A 428 28.41 -1.94 8.05
CA LEU A 428 29.32 -2.46 9.07
C LEU A 428 28.58 -2.97 10.32
N MET A 429 27.53 -2.26 10.73
CA MET A 429 26.74 -2.59 11.92
C MET A 429 25.63 -3.62 11.66
N ALA A 430 25.18 -3.79 10.41
CA ALA A 430 24.08 -4.68 10.06
C ALA A 430 24.25 -6.14 10.53
N PRO A 431 25.43 -6.81 10.40
CA PRO A 431 25.60 -8.18 10.85
C PRO A 431 25.44 -8.37 12.35
N LEU A 432 25.76 -7.32 13.14
CA LEU A 432 25.65 -7.39 14.59
C LEU A 432 24.18 -7.39 15.03
N ASN A 433 23.26 -6.83 14.22
CA ASN A 433 21.81 -6.79 14.44
C ASN A 433 21.43 -6.21 15.81
N CYS A 434 22.02 -5.07 16.17
CA CYS A 434 21.66 -4.32 17.36
C CYS A 434 20.36 -3.54 17.17
N HIS A 435 19.65 -3.33 18.27
CA HIS A 435 18.47 -2.47 18.33
C HIS A 435 18.83 -1.14 18.98
N ALA A 436 18.22 -0.05 18.54
CA ALA A 436 18.31 1.21 19.28
C ALA A 436 17.50 1.11 20.57
N ASP A 437 18.14 1.40 21.70
CA ASP A 437 17.43 1.66 22.94
C ASP A 437 16.58 2.93 22.77
N ARG A 438 15.30 2.84 23.17
CA ARG A 438 14.32 3.92 23.03
C ARG A 438 14.59 5.09 23.96
N PHE A 439 15.40 4.92 25.00
CA PHE A 439 15.62 5.94 26.02
C PHE A 439 17.01 6.59 25.96
N GLU A 440 18.06 5.83 25.65
CA GLU A 440 19.45 6.34 25.68
C GLU A 440 20.08 6.51 24.30
N GLY A 441 19.41 6.08 23.22
CA GLY A 441 19.94 6.20 21.85
C GLY A 441 21.13 5.30 21.54
N GLU A 442 21.43 4.36 22.44
CA GLU A 442 22.54 3.41 22.31
C GLU A 442 22.12 2.15 21.55
N LEU A 443 23.09 1.41 20.99
CA LEU A 443 22.81 0.16 20.29
C LEU A 443 22.95 -1.02 21.26
N THR A 444 21.88 -1.79 21.44
CA THR A 444 21.88 -2.94 22.33
C THR A 444 21.63 -4.25 21.59
N LYS A 445 22.22 -5.34 22.09
CA LYS A 445 21.93 -6.71 21.65
C LYS A 445 21.95 -7.65 22.84
N ARG A 446 20.92 -8.48 22.96
CA ARG A 446 20.90 -9.53 23.99
C ARG A 446 22.03 -10.54 23.75
N VAL A 447 22.79 -10.85 24.81
CA VAL A 447 23.81 -11.89 24.76
C VAL A 447 23.14 -13.27 24.78
N THR A 448 23.55 -14.13 23.86
CA THR A 448 23.05 -15.51 23.72
C THR A 448 24.20 -16.50 23.66
N LYS A 449 23.92 -17.80 23.65
CA LYS A 449 24.97 -18.83 23.53
C LYS A 449 25.82 -18.71 22.25
N LYS A 450 25.26 -18.18 21.15
CA LYS A 450 25.96 -17.97 19.88
C LYS A 450 26.71 -16.63 19.80
N PHE A 451 26.52 -15.77 20.80
CA PHE A 451 27.06 -14.41 20.79
C PHE A 451 28.58 -14.36 20.60
N PRO A 452 29.41 -15.17 21.29
CA PRO A 452 30.86 -15.08 21.13
C PRO A 452 31.33 -15.34 19.69
N GLU A 453 30.74 -16.33 19.02
CA GLU A 453 31.06 -16.66 17.63
C GLU A 453 30.62 -15.55 16.66
N GLU A 454 29.38 -15.06 16.83
CA GLU A 454 28.83 -13.96 16.01
C GLU A 454 29.63 -12.67 16.19
N PHE A 455 30.00 -12.33 17.43
CA PHE A 455 30.75 -11.12 17.78
C PHE A 455 32.18 -11.19 17.26
N ALA A 456 32.87 -12.32 17.43
CA ALA A 456 34.20 -12.53 16.87
C ALA A 456 34.21 -12.50 15.33
N ALA A 457 33.19 -13.08 14.69
CA ALA A 457 33.04 -13.02 13.24
C ALA A 457 32.83 -11.58 12.75
N TRP A 458 31.99 -10.79 13.44
CA TRP A 458 31.77 -9.38 13.14
C TRP A 458 33.01 -8.52 13.38
N LEU A 459 33.76 -8.72 14.47
CA LEU A 459 35.00 -7.97 14.74
C LEU A 459 36.02 -8.10 13.59
N ARG A 460 36.07 -9.26 12.93
CA ARG A 460 36.95 -9.49 11.77
C ARG A 460 36.50 -8.73 10.51
N THR A 461 35.26 -8.25 10.43
CA THR A 461 34.79 -7.43 9.31
C THR A 461 35.06 -5.94 9.51
N ILE A 462 35.58 -5.53 10.67
CA ILE A 462 35.88 -4.13 10.96
C ILE A 462 37.19 -3.71 10.26
N PRO A 463 37.18 -2.64 9.44
CA PRO A 463 38.38 -2.13 8.80
C PRO A 463 39.43 -1.63 9.83
N PRO A 464 40.73 -1.77 9.55
CA PRO A 464 41.80 -1.40 10.48
C PRO A 464 41.85 0.11 10.81
N GLU A 465 41.28 0.96 9.96
CA GLU A 465 41.16 2.40 10.18
C GLU A 465 40.11 2.81 11.23
N VAL A 466 39.23 1.88 11.65
CA VAL A 466 38.23 2.12 12.69
C VAL A 466 38.83 1.80 14.06
N GLU A 467 38.79 2.76 14.98
CA GLU A 467 39.24 2.55 16.35
C GLU A 467 38.22 1.69 17.11
N VAL A 468 38.62 0.50 17.56
CA VAL A 468 37.76 -0.38 18.36
C VAL A 468 38.23 -0.39 19.81
N LYS A 469 37.32 -0.08 20.74
CA LYS A 469 37.52 -0.18 22.19
C LYS A 469 36.56 -1.21 22.76
N LEU A 470 37.13 -2.33 23.20
CA LEU A 470 36.40 -3.38 23.91
C LEU A 470 36.64 -3.21 25.41
N GLU A 471 35.57 -3.11 26.18
CA GLU A 471 35.62 -2.89 27.64
C GLU A 471 35.22 -4.15 28.40
N GLY A 472 35.76 -4.29 29.62
CA GLY A 472 35.46 -5.42 30.50
C GLY A 472 35.81 -6.77 29.87
N GLU A 473 34.89 -7.73 29.95
CA GLU A 473 35.10 -9.10 29.46
C GLU A 473 35.30 -9.18 27.93
N LEU A 474 34.81 -8.19 27.17
CA LEU A 474 34.98 -8.15 25.72
C LEU A 474 36.44 -7.89 25.30
N ALA A 475 37.28 -7.34 26.18
CA ALA A 475 38.71 -7.14 25.90
C ALA A 475 39.45 -8.47 25.61
N SER A 476 38.93 -9.61 26.08
CA SER A 476 39.49 -10.94 25.79
C SER A 476 39.42 -11.32 24.30
N PHE A 477 38.52 -10.73 23.52
CA PHE A 477 38.41 -10.99 22.08
C PHE A 477 39.58 -10.42 21.26
N THR A 478 40.31 -9.44 21.81
CA THR A 478 41.52 -8.89 21.18
C THR A 478 42.76 -9.74 21.40
N GLU A 479 42.76 -10.66 22.37
CA GLU A 479 43.94 -11.45 22.78
C GLU A 479 44.01 -12.85 22.16
N GLY A 480 43.07 -13.20 21.28
CA GLY A 480 43.19 -14.37 20.39
C GLY A 480 42.96 -15.75 21.03
N ALA A 481 42.62 -15.87 22.31
CA ALA A 481 42.27 -17.15 22.93
C ALA A 481 41.23 -16.99 24.04
N ILE A 482 39.99 -17.44 23.78
CA ILE A 482 38.98 -17.61 24.83
C ILE A 482 39.30 -18.93 25.56
N ALA A 483 39.99 -18.86 26.70
CA ALA A 483 40.05 -19.97 27.64
C ALA A 483 38.75 -19.98 28.45
N GLY A 484 37.80 -20.85 28.07
CA GLY A 484 36.59 -21.06 28.87
C GLY A 484 36.96 -21.65 30.23
N THR A 485 36.73 -20.90 31.31
CA THR A 485 36.84 -21.46 32.67
C THR A 485 35.53 -22.18 32.98
N VAL A 486 35.55 -23.51 32.96
CA VAL A 486 34.42 -24.34 33.41
C VAL A 486 34.55 -24.52 34.92
N GLN A 487 33.64 -23.93 35.68
CA GLN A 487 33.52 -24.22 37.11
C GLN A 487 32.65 -25.48 37.29
N LEU A 488 33.30 -26.61 37.54
CA LEU A 488 32.64 -27.87 37.89
C LEU A 488 32.37 -27.87 39.40
N GLU A 489 31.11 -27.77 39.81
CA GLU A 489 30.69 -28.15 41.16
C GLU A 489 30.51 -29.68 41.18
N ALA A 490 31.47 -30.38 41.77
CA ALA A 490 31.40 -31.81 42.04
C ALA A 490 30.88 -32.05 43.46
N THR A 491 29.70 -32.64 43.59
CA THR A 491 29.19 -33.17 44.86
C THR A 491 29.67 -34.61 45.04
N GLU A 492 30.43 -34.84 46.10
CA GLU A 492 31.00 -36.14 46.45
C GLU A 492 29.89 -37.14 46.82
N ALA A 493 29.61 -38.09 45.92
CA ALA A 493 28.81 -39.28 46.22
C ALA A 493 29.79 -40.39 46.66
N GLY A 494 29.78 -40.70 47.96
CA GLY A 494 30.80 -41.53 48.59
C GLY A 494 30.87 -42.98 48.13
N THR A 495 32.09 -43.53 48.27
CA THR A 495 32.49 -44.96 48.22
C THR A 495 32.75 -45.47 46.80
N ASP A 496 33.96 -45.34 46.27
CA ASP A 496 35.19 -46.15 46.48
C ASP A 496 35.10 -47.56 45.86
N TRP A 497 36.17 -47.93 45.15
CA TRP A 497 36.76 -49.27 44.97
C TRP A 497 37.91 -49.11 43.95
N PHE A 498 39.06 -48.70 44.46
CA PHE A 498 40.36 -48.92 43.84
C PHE A 498 40.61 -50.42 43.62
N ASP A 499 41.18 -50.78 42.47
CA ASP A 499 42.29 -51.74 42.44
C ASP A 499 43.18 -51.50 41.20
N LEU A 500 44.44 -51.14 41.45
CA LEU A 500 45.55 -51.17 40.49
C LEU A 500 46.72 -51.86 41.20
N ARG A 501 47.26 -52.91 40.59
CA ARG A 501 48.55 -53.50 40.98
C ARG A 501 49.72 -52.70 40.45
#